data_AF-X0SF99-F1
#
_entry.id   AF-X0SF99-F1
#
_cell.length_a   1.000
_cell.length_b   1.000
_cell.length_c   1.000
_cell.angle_alpha   90.00
_cell.angle_beta   90.00
_cell.angle_gamma   90.00
#
_symmetry.space_group_name_H-M   'P 1'
#
loop_
_entity.id
_entity.type
_entity.pdbx_description
1 polymer ?
#
loop_
_entity_poly.entity_id
_entity_poly.type
_entity_poly.pdbx_seq_one_letter_code
_entity_poly.pdbx_strand_id
1 'polypeptide(L)'
;FLTYKGAREKGKFKKRQEIEIEVGDATSAQRLLSVLGYEKALVFEKKRRIWRLGQCEVALDELPLLGNFLEIEGPDDKKIANVQKKLELTNLPHISESYATLMEEKLHQLGKDRPGAPEHKSTGA
;
A
#
# COMPACT_ATOMS: atom_id res chain seq x y z
N PHE A 1 4.46 9.95 -9.86
CA PHE A 1 5.22 10.24 -8.63
C PHE A 1 6.21 9.13 -8.35
N LEU A 2 7.33 9.46 -7.71
CA LEU A 2 8.23 8.53 -7.04
C LEU A 2 8.21 8.87 -5.55
N THR A 3 7.98 7.87 -4.70
CA THR A 3 7.72 8.11 -3.27
C THR A 3 8.60 7.19 -2.42
N TYR A 4 9.39 7.79 -1.53
CA TYR A 4 10.05 7.10 -0.43
C TYR A 4 9.16 7.14 0.81
N LYS A 5 9.00 5.99 1.47
CA LYS A 5 8.29 5.89 2.76
C LYS A 5 9.25 5.34 3.83
N GLY A 6 9.62 6.18 4.79
CA GLY A 6 10.56 5.86 5.88
C GLY A 6 9.98 4.92 6.94
N ALA A 7 10.69 4.62 8.03
CA ALA A 7 10.18 3.70 9.04
C ALA A 7 8.84 4.17 9.66
N ARG A 8 8.01 3.21 10.11
CA ARG A 8 6.76 3.53 10.82
C ARG A 8 7.07 4.14 12.18
N GLU A 9 6.39 5.22 12.51
CA GLU A 9 6.38 5.81 13.84
C GLU A 9 5.42 5.02 14.76
N LYS A 10 5.69 5.06 16.07
CA LYS A 10 4.77 4.48 17.06
C LYS A 10 3.55 5.39 17.22
N GLY A 11 2.35 4.83 17.12
CA GLY A 11 1.11 5.59 17.26
C GLY A 11 -0.15 4.76 17.01
N LYS A 12 -1.31 5.39 17.22
CA LYS A 12 -2.62 4.76 16.98
C LYS A 12 -2.93 4.57 15.50
N PHE A 13 -2.48 5.52 14.67
CA PHE A 13 -2.65 5.48 13.22
C PHE A 13 -1.30 5.31 12.53
N LYS A 14 -1.33 4.90 11.25
CA LYS A 14 -0.12 4.77 10.44
C LYS A 14 0.48 6.14 10.22
N LYS A 15 1.67 6.36 10.76
CA LYS A 15 2.46 7.57 10.55
C LYS A 15 3.88 7.17 10.17
N ARG A 16 4.43 7.83 9.16
CA ARG A 16 5.82 7.65 8.71
C ARG A 16 6.25 8.86 7.89
N GLN A 17 7.55 9.08 7.79
CA GLN A 17 8.08 10.07 6.85
C GLN A 17 7.77 9.64 5.42
N GLU A 18 7.29 10.57 4.62
CA GLU A 18 7.12 10.39 3.18
C GLU A 18 7.87 11.50 2.45
N ILE A 19 8.65 11.12 1.44
CA ILE A 19 9.28 12.04 0.49
C ILE A 19 8.71 11.68 -0.87
N GLU A 20 7.85 12.54 -1.40
CA GLU A 20 7.18 12.35 -2.68
C GLU A 20 7.65 13.40 -3.67
N ILE A 21 8.00 12.95 -4.87
CA ILE A 21 8.38 13.83 -5.98
C ILE A 21 7.57 13.49 -7.22
N GLU A 22 7.19 14.52 -7.96
CA GLU A 22 6.65 14.35 -9.30
C GLU A 22 7.77 13.93 -10.26
N VAL A 23 7.44 13.03 -11.20
CA VAL A 23 8.37 12.57 -12.23
C VAL A 23 7.72 12.81 -13.59
N GLY A 24 8.46 13.39 -14.52
CA GLY A 24 7.94 13.69 -15.86
C GLY A 24 7.76 12.45 -16.74
N ASP A 25 8.57 11.41 -16.52
CA ASP A 25 8.47 10.13 -17.21
C ASP A 25 8.72 8.96 -16.25
N ALA A 26 7.73 8.06 -16.14
CA ALA A 26 7.80 6.90 -15.26
C ALA A 26 8.85 5.89 -15.73
N THR A 27 9.05 5.76 -17.04
CA THR A 27 10.00 4.79 -17.62
C THR A 27 11.44 5.16 -17.27
N SER A 28 11.80 6.43 -17.42
CA SER A 28 13.10 6.98 -17.06
C SER A 28 13.36 6.88 -15.56
N ALA A 29 12.36 7.19 -14.73
CA ALA A 29 12.48 7.03 -13.27
C ALA A 29 12.74 5.57 -12.88
N GLN A 30 12.02 4.62 -13.46
CA GLN A 30 12.24 3.19 -13.22
C GLN A 30 13.64 2.75 -13.67
N ARG A 31 14.09 3.18 -14.87
CA ARG A 31 15.43 2.85 -15.39
C ARG A 31 16.53 3.39 -14.48
N LEU A 32 16.40 4.62 -13.98
CA LEU A 32 17.34 5.21 -13.03
C LEU A 32 17.47 4.36 -11.77
N LEU A 33 16.33 3.97 -11.16
CA LEU A 33 16.33 3.11 -9.96
C LEU A 33 17.01 1.77 -10.24
N SER A 34 16.76 1.16 -11.40
CA SER A 34 17.42 -0.10 -11.77
C SER A 34 18.93 0.03 -11.93
N VAL A 35 19.45 1.12 -12.52
CA VAL A 35 20.90 1.34 -12.60
C VAL A 35 21.53 1.62 -11.22
N LEU A 36 20.75 2.16 -10.28
CA LEU A 36 21.18 2.34 -8.88
C LEU A 36 21.13 1.04 -8.05
N GLY A 37 20.69 -0.08 -8.64
CA GLY A 37 20.65 -1.39 -7.99
C GLY A 37 19.31 -1.74 -7.32
N TYR A 38 18.24 -0.97 -7.55
CA TYR A 38 16.91 -1.34 -7.08
C TYR A 38 16.24 -2.33 -8.03
N GLU A 39 15.60 -3.35 -7.45
CA GLU A 39 14.84 -4.35 -8.19
C GLU A 39 13.33 -4.17 -8.03
N LYS A 40 12.58 -4.55 -9.06
CA LYS A 40 11.12 -4.50 -9.03
C LYS A 40 10.59 -5.66 -8.19
N ALA A 41 10.20 -5.36 -6.95
CA ALA A 41 9.68 -6.37 -6.03
C ALA A 41 8.21 -6.73 -6.28
N LEU A 42 7.36 -5.74 -6.58
CA LEU A 42 5.91 -5.93 -6.71
C LEU A 42 5.31 -4.92 -7.68
N VAL A 43 4.29 -5.35 -8.44
CA VAL A 43 3.42 -4.47 -9.24
C VAL A 43 1.98 -4.84 -8.93
N PHE A 44 1.16 -3.83 -8.65
CA PHE A 44 -0.28 -4.00 -8.50
C PHE A 44 -0.99 -2.73 -8.95
N GLU A 45 -2.24 -2.89 -9.34
CA GLU A 45 -3.11 -1.80 -9.75
C GLU A 45 -4.19 -1.58 -8.70
N LYS A 46 -4.63 -0.34 -8.57
CA LYS A 46 -5.78 0.03 -7.76
C LYS A 46 -6.56 1.13 -8.43
N LYS A 47 -7.88 1.13 -8.21
CA LYS A 47 -8.74 2.27 -8.55
C LYS A 47 -9.03 3.05 -7.28
N ARG A 48 -8.59 4.31 -7.23
CA ARG A 48 -8.77 5.19 -6.09
C ARG A 48 -9.80 6.27 -6.41
N ARG A 49 -10.76 6.46 -5.50
CA ARG A 49 -11.67 7.61 -5.50
C ARG A 49 -11.40 8.43 -4.24
N ILE A 50 -11.28 9.74 -4.38
CA ILE A 50 -10.82 10.64 -3.31
C ILE A 50 -11.90 11.69 -3.01
N TRP A 51 -12.16 11.92 -1.73
CA TRP A 51 -13.01 12.98 -1.22
C TRP A 51 -12.29 13.76 -0.12
N ARG A 52 -12.69 15.01 0.08
CA ARG A 52 -12.28 15.81 1.23
C ARG A 52 -13.45 15.93 2.21
N LEU A 53 -13.25 15.51 3.45
CA LEU A 53 -14.24 15.62 4.52
C LEU A 53 -13.62 16.35 5.71
N GLY A 54 -13.92 17.64 5.83
CA GLY A 54 -13.23 18.53 6.77
C GLY A 54 -11.77 18.72 6.37
N GLN A 55 -10.83 18.41 7.27
CA GLN A 55 -9.39 18.49 7.03
C GLN A 55 -8.76 17.13 6.69
N CYS A 56 -9.56 16.10 6.48
CA CYS A 56 -9.08 14.79 6.08
C CYS A 56 -9.36 14.52 4.61
N GLU A 57 -8.46 13.76 4.00
CA GLU A 57 -8.69 13.04 2.76
C GLU A 57 -9.31 11.68 3.09
N VAL A 58 -10.35 11.29 2.36
CA VAL A 58 -10.97 9.97 2.43
C VAL A 58 -10.80 9.33 1.06
N ALA A 59 -10.11 8.18 1.02
CA ALA A 59 -9.87 7.46 -0.22
C ALA A 59 -10.53 6.07 -0.17
N LEU A 60 -11.34 5.77 -1.17
CA LEU A 60 -11.86 4.41 -1.42
C LEU A 60 -10.99 3.76 -2.50
N ASP A 61 -10.27 2.73 -2.10
CA ASP A 61 -9.37 1.97 -2.95
C ASP A 61 -9.99 0.61 -3.28
N GLU A 62 -10.06 0.30 -4.57
CA GLU A 62 -10.48 -1.00 -5.08
C GLU A 62 -9.26 -1.69 -5.69
N LEU A 63 -8.85 -2.82 -5.10
CA LEU A 63 -7.74 -3.64 -5.56
C LEU A 63 -8.28 -4.99 -6.04
N PRO A 64 -8.04 -5.41 -7.30
CA PRO A 64 -8.62 -6.63 -7.86
C PRO A 64 -8.38 -7.91 -7.03
N LEU A 65 -7.21 -8.03 -6.39
CA LEU A 65 -6.84 -9.22 -5.62
C LEU A 65 -7.15 -9.14 -4.12
N LEU A 66 -7.31 -7.93 -3.57
CA LEU A 66 -7.48 -7.72 -2.12
C LEU A 66 -8.89 -7.25 -1.75
N GLY A 67 -9.66 -6.73 -2.71
CA GLY A 67 -10.97 -6.12 -2.46
C GLY A 67 -10.88 -4.62 -2.16
N ASN A 68 -11.80 -4.13 -1.35
CA ASN A 68 -12.03 -2.70 -1.14
C ASN A 68 -11.50 -2.24 0.22
N PHE A 69 -10.86 -1.08 0.23
CA PHE A 69 -10.27 -0.46 1.40
C PHE A 69 -10.67 1.01 1.49
N LEU A 70 -10.87 1.49 2.72
CA LEU A 70 -11.07 2.90 2.98
C LEU A 70 -9.89 3.45 3.78
N GLU A 71 -9.24 4.48 3.25
CA GLU A 71 -8.23 5.25 3.96
C GLU A 71 -8.80 6.59 4.40
N ILE A 72 -8.45 7.00 5.62
CA ILE A 72 -8.72 8.34 6.14
C ILE A 72 -7.39 8.91 6.58
N GLU A 73 -6.91 9.90 5.83
CA GLU A 73 -5.66 10.60 6.11
C GLU A 73 -5.95 12.01 6.57
N GLY A 74 -5.29 12.44 7.63
CA GLY A 74 -5.52 13.75 8.22
C GLY A 74 -4.29 14.22 9.00
N PRO A 75 -4.26 15.51 9.36
CA PRO A 75 -3.07 16.10 9.97
C PRO A 75 -2.84 15.65 11.42
N ASP A 76 -3.85 15.06 12.07
CA ASP A 76 -3.74 14.52 13.43
C ASP A 76 -4.80 13.45 13.73
N ASP A 77 -4.51 12.63 14.75
CA ASP A 77 -5.36 11.54 15.25
C ASP A 77 -6.79 11.97 15.59
N LYS A 78 -6.98 13.19 16.10
CA LYS A 78 -8.30 13.68 16.53
C LYS A 78 -9.19 13.93 15.32
N LYS A 79 -8.65 14.53 14.24
CA LYS A 79 -9.41 14.78 13.01
C LYS A 79 -9.75 13.50 12.28
N ILE A 80 -8.82 12.54 12.23
CA ILE A 80 -9.08 11.21 11.67
C ILE A 80 -10.21 10.52 12.45
N ALA A 81 -10.12 10.49 13.78
CA ALA A 81 -11.16 9.89 14.63
C ALA A 81 -12.54 10.58 14.47
N ASN A 82 -12.57 11.90 14.31
CA ASN A 82 -13.81 12.63 14.05
C ASN A 82 -14.44 12.25 12.71
N VAL A 83 -13.63 12.05 11.66
CA VAL A 83 -14.12 11.60 10.34
C VAL A 83 -14.58 10.15 10.41
N GLN A 84 -13.85 9.26 11.10
CA GLN A 84 -14.30 7.89 11.36
C GLN A 84 -15.68 7.86 12.04
N LYS A 85 -15.89 8.71 13.06
CA LYS A 85 -17.18 8.82 13.74
C LYS A 85 -18.30 9.29 12.81
N LYS A 86 -18.04 10.32 11.99
CA LYS A 86 -19.03 10.86 11.03
C LYS A 86 -19.43 9.84 9.96
N LEU A 87 -18.51 8.98 9.56
CA LEU A 87 -18.76 7.90 8.60
C LEU A 87 -19.27 6.62 9.27
N GLU A 88 -19.49 6.62 10.58
CA GLU A 88 -19.95 5.47 11.37
C GLU A 88 -18.99 4.26 11.35
N LEU A 89 -17.69 4.52 11.17
CA LEU A 89 -16.65 3.48 11.02
C LEU A 89 -15.86 3.21 12.31
N THR A 90 -16.27 3.79 13.43
CA THR A 90 -15.52 3.76 14.70
C THR A 90 -15.20 2.34 15.20
N ASN A 91 -16.07 1.37 14.87
CA ASN A 91 -15.95 -0.02 15.35
C ASN A 91 -15.34 -0.96 14.31
N LEU A 92 -14.93 -0.45 13.15
CA LEU A 92 -14.28 -1.28 12.13
C LEU A 92 -12.81 -1.52 12.49
N PRO A 93 -12.28 -2.73 12.24
CA PRO A 93 -10.88 -3.02 12.50
C PRO A 93 -10.00 -2.16 11.61
N HIS A 94 -8.91 -1.63 12.18
CA HIS A 94 -7.89 -0.95 11.41
C HIS A 94 -6.93 -1.98 10.83
N ILE A 95 -6.73 -1.92 9.52
CA ILE A 95 -5.73 -2.75 8.85
C ILE A 95 -4.40 -2.04 8.95
N SER A 96 -3.43 -2.66 9.61
CA SER A 96 -2.13 -2.05 9.91
C SER A 96 -1.16 -2.20 8.73
N GLU A 97 -1.32 -3.26 7.95
CA GLU A 97 -0.41 -3.70 6.89
C GLU A 97 -0.50 -2.75 5.68
N SER A 98 0.56 -2.68 4.88
CA SER A 98 0.50 -1.93 3.62
C SER A 98 -0.13 -2.81 2.53
N TYR A 99 -0.64 -2.21 1.45
CA TYR A 99 -1.08 -3.02 0.30
C TYR A 99 0.02 -3.91 -0.24
N ALA A 100 1.28 -3.47 -0.25
CA ALA A 100 2.39 -4.30 -0.69
C ALA A 100 2.51 -5.60 0.15
N THR A 101 2.44 -5.46 1.48
CA THR A 101 2.45 -6.58 2.43
C THR A 101 1.26 -7.52 2.20
N LEU A 102 0.05 -6.97 2.11
CA LEU A 102 -1.16 -7.78 1.89
C LEU A 102 -1.16 -8.49 0.53
N MET A 103 -0.63 -7.82 -0.51
CA MET A 103 -0.47 -8.39 -1.85
C MET A 103 0.54 -9.54 -1.84
N GLU A 104 1.70 -9.38 -1.20
CA GLU A 104 2.70 -10.44 -1.06
C GLU A 104 2.12 -11.67 -0.35
N GLU A 105 1.43 -11.47 0.77
CA GLU A 105 0.76 -12.54 1.51
C GLU A 105 -0.29 -13.25 0.63
N LYS A 106 -1.11 -12.49 -0.10
CA LYS A 106 -2.13 -13.05 -0.98
C LYS A 106 -1.54 -13.83 -2.14
N LEU A 107 -0.48 -13.33 -2.77
CA LEU A 107 0.22 -14.01 -3.86
C LEU A 107 0.89 -15.31 -3.38
N HIS A 108 1.46 -15.30 -2.17
CA HIS A 108 2.05 -16.49 -1.58
C HIS A 108 0.99 -17.57 -1.26
N GLN A 109 -0.18 -17.18 -0.75
CA GLN A 109 -1.31 -18.09 -0.55
C GLN A 109 -1.77 -18.71 -1.88
N LEU A 110 -1.99 -17.88 -2.91
CA LEU A 110 -2.38 -18.35 -4.25
C LEU A 110 -1.32 -19.27 -4.90
N GLY A 111 -0.04 -19.07 -4.58
CA GLY A 111 1.05 -19.94 -5.03
C GLY A 111 1.05 -21.31 -4.34
N LYS A 112 0.68 -21.38 -3.06
CA LYS A 112 0.52 -22.64 -2.30
C LYS A 112 -0.73 -23.42 -2.68
N ASP A 113 -1.80 -22.71 -3.04
CA ASP A 113 -3.09 -23.30 -3.40
C ASP A 113 -3.16 -23.80 -4.86
N ARG A 114 -2.09 -23.62 -5.66
CA ARG A 114 -1.98 -24.27 -6.97
C ARG A 114 -1.44 -25.70 -6.80
N PRO A 115 -2.23 -26.76 -7.07
CA PRO A 115 -1.68 -28.10 -7.14
C PRO A 115 -0.75 -28.20 -8.37
N GLY A 116 0.56 -28.36 -8.15
CA GLY A 116 1.51 -28.75 -9.19
C GLY A 116 2.48 -27.68 -9.74
N ALA A 117 2.91 -26.68 -8.97
CA ALA A 117 4.09 -25.91 -9.37
C ALA A 117 5.36 -26.76 -9.13
N PRO A 118 6.26 -26.90 -10.13
CA PRO A 118 7.43 -27.77 -10.00
C PRO A 118 8.40 -27.22 -8.96
N GLU A 119 8.84 -28.07 -8.05
CA GLU A 119 10.00 -27.80 -7.19
C GLU A 119 11.19 -27.46 -8.08
N HIS A 120 11.69 -26.22 -7.98
CA HIS A 120 13.01 -25.89 -8.49
C HIS A 120 14.03 -26.67 -7.67
N LYS A 121 14.39 -27.87 -8.13
CA LYS A 121 15.58 -28.57 -7.64
C LYS A 121 16.78 -27.72 -8.01
N SER A 122 17.45 -27.20 -6.99
CA SER A 122 18.80 -26.67 -7.10
C SER A 122 19.71 -27.80 -7.59
N THR A 123 20.12 -27.76 -8.86
CA THR A 123 21.26 -28.55 -9.32
C THR A 123 22.51 -27.91 -8.72
N GLY A 124 23.01 -28.52 -7.66
CA GLY A 124 24.38 -28.32 -7.21
C GLY A 124 25.31 -29.21 -8.01
N ALA A 125 26.35 -28.58 -8.57
CA ALA A 125 27.68 -29.06 -8.98
C ALA A 125 28.13 -28.27 -10.21
#